data_AF-A0AAD4L482-F1
#
_entry.id   AF-A0AAD4L482-F1
#
_cell.length_a   1.000
_cell.length_b   1.000
_cell.length_c   1.000
_cell.angle_alpha   90.00
_cell.angle_beta   90.00
_cell.angle_gamma   90.00
#
_symmetry.space_group_name_H-M   'P 1'
#
loop_
_entity.id
_entity.type
_entity.pdbx_description
1 polymer ?
#
loop_
_entity_poly.entity_id
_entity_poly.type
_entity_poly.pdbx_seq_one_letter_code
_entity_poly.pdbx_strand_id
1 'polypeptide(L)'
;MVSAPKQTQAPNKFKPGLYRLTDADLSLKSALEDWQDAQMGHLGIPGDDVYGSQLIMTDDILERFVDLAHFKQLADLSLIRAQLNWRYTDMWGMQILELVKKHVPRTDSIDQPAAALGPCDLTLQPTDIGNIPGPSTSHQPPDIQSSAITLTPDASNPKPRTRKGYKCSACGSSAHIASNQNCPHHCLYKGASVQGPNENVFSVVQVS
;
A
#
# COMPACT_ATOMS: atom_id res chain seq x y z
N MET A 1 25.52 -34.15 10.11
CA MET A 1 24.37 -34.20 9.19
C MET A 1 23.80 -32.79 9.09
N VAL A 2 23.87 -32.15 7.92
CA VAL A 2 23.37 -30.78 7.72
C VAL A 2 21.94 -30.89 7.19
N SER A 3 20.97 -30.46 7.99
CA SER A 3 19.55 -30.46 7.59
C SER A 3 19.31 -29.45 6.47
N ALA A 4 18.55 -29.86 5.44
CA ALA A 4 18.19 -28.99 4.32
C ALA A 4 17.35 -27.78 4.79
N PRO A 5 17.53 -26.60 4.19
CA PRO A 5 16.75 -25.41 4.54
C PRO A 5 15.27 -25.60 4.17
N LYS A 6 14.37 -25.36 5.13
CA LYS A 6 12.92 -25.33 4.90
C LYS A 6 12.61 -24.23 3.88
N GLN A 7 11.95 -24.58 2.78
CA GLN A 7 11.37 -23.60 1.88
C GLN A 7 10.26 -22.85 2.61
N THR A 8 10.48 -21.56 2.88
CA THR A 8 9.44 -20.65 3.36
C THR A 8 8.63 -20.18 2.17
N GLN A 9 7.33 -20.47 2.15
CA GLN A 9 6.44 -19.93 1.12
C GLN A 9 6.31 -18.42 1.31
N ALA A 10 6.30 -17.68 0.19
CA ALA A 10 6.07 -16.23 0.24
C ALA A 10 4.65 -15.94 0.77
N PRO A 11 4.48 -14.91 1.62
CA PRO A 11 3.16 -14.49 2.09
C PRO A 11 2.22 -14.22 0.91
N ASN A 12 1.01 -14.77 0.96
CA ASN A 12 0.01 -14.55 -0.09
C ASN A 12 -0.55 -13.13 0.03
N LYS A 13 -0.36 -12.32 -1.02
CA LYS A 13 -0.95 -10.98 -1.11
C LYS A 13 -2.42 -11.08 -1.49
N PHE A 14 -3.26 -10.34 -0.79
CA PHE A 14 -4.70 -10.27 -1.06
C PHE A 14 -4.93 -9.80 -2.50
N LYS A 15 -5.88 -10.40 -3.21
CA LYS A 15 -6.26 -9.96 -4.56
C LYS A 15 -7.68 -9.43 -4.46
N PRO A 16 -7.89 -8.11 -4.63
CA PRO A 16 -9.23 -7.55 -4.53
C PRO A 16 -10.04 -8.10 -5.70
N GLY A 17 -11.28 -8.49 -5.42
CA GLY A 17 -12.25 -8.78 -6.49
C GLY A 17 -12.65 -7.49 -7.20
N LEU A 18 -13.36 -7.61 -8.32
CA LEU A 18 -14.01 -6.44 -8.92
C LEU A 18 -15.08 -5.91 -7.95
N TYR A 19 -15.02 -4.63 -7.64
CA TYR A 19 -16.00 -3.95 -6.81
C TYR A 19 -16.27 -2.56 -7.36
N ARG A 20 -17.37 -1.96 -6.91
CA ARG A 20 -17.72 -0.57 -7.22
C ARG A 20 -17.29 0.28 -6.03
N LEU A 21 -16.50 1.33 -6.29
CA LEU A 21 -16.16 2.30 -5.26
C LEU A 21 -17.44 2.94 -4.70
N THR A 22 -17.53 2.97 -3.38
CA THR A 22 -18.57 3.65 -2.62
C THR A 22 -18.16 5.09 -2.32
N ASP A 23 -19.10 5.91 -1.87
CA ASP A 23 -18.80 7.29 -1.46
C ASP A 23 -17.81 7.33 -0.28
N ALA A 24 -17.83 6.32 0.59
CA ALA A 24 -16.85 6.17 1.67
C ALA A 24 -15.43 5.89 1.13
N ASP A 25 -15.31 5.07 0.08
CA ASP A 25 -14.03 4.77 -0.57
C ASP A 25 -13.46 6.01 -1.26
N LEU A 26 -14.30 6.77 -1.96
CA LEU A 26 -13.92 8.03 -2.60
C LEU A 26 -13.53 9.09 -1.57
N SER A 27 -14.28 9.17 -0.46
CA SER A 27 -13.96 10.07 0.65
C SER A 27 -12.62 9.71 1.31
N LEU A 28 -12.34 8.42 1.51
CA LEU A 28 -11.04 7.96 1.99
C LEU A 28 -9.93 8.29 0.99
N LYS A 29 -10.17 8.09 -0.32
CA LYS A 29 -9.22 8.41 -1.39
C LYS A 29 -8.78 9.88 -1.31
N SER A 30 -9.75 10.80 -1.32
CA SER A 30 -9.50 12.24 -1.21
C SER A 30 -8.80 12.61 0.09
N ALA A 31 -9.18 12.01 1.22
CA ALA A 31 -8.52 12.26 2.49
C ALA A 31 -7.04 11.79 2.52
N LEU A 32 -6.72 10.70 1.80
CA LEU A 32 -5.35 10.23 1.64
C LEU A 32 -4.52 11.18 0.77
N GLU A 33 -5.10 11.71 -0.30
CA GLU A 33 -4.47 12.73 -1.18
C GLU A 33 -4.16 14.01 -0.36
N ASP A 34 -5.16 14.54 0.35
CA ASP A 34 -4.99 15.72 1.23
C ASP A 34 -3.91 15.47 2.30
N TRP A 35 -3.89 14.25 2.87
CA TRP A 35 -2.89 13.86 3.86
C TRP A 35 -1.48 13.83 3.25
N GLN A 36 -1.31 13.29 2.03
CA GLN A 36 -0.02 13.28 1.35
C GLN A 36 0.49 14.69 1.10
N ASP A 37 -0.35 15.59 0.59
CA ASP A 37 0.00 16.98 0.33
C ASP A 37 0.39 17.71 1.63
N ALA A 38 -0.33 17.45 2.73
CA ALA A 38 0.03 17.97 4.04
C ALA A 38 1.39 17.43 4.51
N GLN A 39 1.72 16.16 4.27
CA GLN A 39 3.03 15.61 4.66
C GLN A 39 4.17 16.21 3.83
N MET A 40 3.96 16.51 2.55
CA MET A 40 4.97 17.21 1.72
C MET A 40 5.33 18.57 2.34
N GLY A 41 4.31 19.33 2.77
CA GLY A 41 4.51 20.60 3.47
C GLY A 41 5.29 20.45 4.78
N HIS A 42 4.98 19.43 5.59
CA HIS A 42 5.69 19.16 6.85
C HIS A 42 7.16 18.75 6.66
N LEU A 43 7.46 18.01 5.59
CA LEU A 43 8.83 17.60 5.27
C LEU A 43 9.66 18.75 4.70
N GLY A 44 9.05 19.91 4.44
CA GLY A 44 9.72 21.06 3.82
C GLY A 44 10.23 20.74 2.41
N ILE A 45 9.67 19.70 1.78
CA ILE A 45 9.97 19.36 0.40
C ILE A 45 9.05 20.28 -0.42
N PRO A 46 9.60 21.33 -1.08
CA PRO A 46 8.78 22.13 -1.98
C PRO A 46 8.19 21.14 -2.99
N GLY A 47 6.87 21.22 -3.21
CA GLY A 47 6.18 20.33 -4.13
C GLY A 47 6.97 20.28 -5.42
N ASP A 48 7.64 19.17 -5.65
CA ASP A 48 8.49 19.06 -6.82
C ASP A 48 7.52 18.88 -7.99
N ASP A 49 7.66 19.71 -9.02
CA ASP A 49 6.73 19.75 -10.16
C ASP A 49 6.71 18.44 -10.97
N VAL A 50 7.64 17.52 -10.70
CA VAL A 50 7.87 16.27 -11.44
C VAL A 50 7.23 15.07 -10.74
N TYR A 51 7.37 14.93 -9.42
CA TYR A 51 6.89 13.79 -8.63
C TYR A 51 5.86 14.17 -7.57
N GLY A 52 5.88 15.41 -7.07
CA GLY A 52 4.89 15.90 -6.10
C GLY A 52 4.72 15.00 -4.87
N SER A 53 3.47 14.82 -4.43
CA SER A 53 3.08 13.97 -3.30
C SER A 53 3.33 12.47 -3.51
N GLN A 54 3.59 12.04 -4.75
CA GLN A 54 3.88 10.63 -5.04
C GLN A 54 5.19 10.14 -4.42
N LEU A 55 6.09 11.05 -4.01
CA LEU A 55 7.31 10.72 -3.25
C LEU A 55 7.01 10.08 -1.89
N ILE A 56 5.86 10.43 -1.31
CA ILE A 56 5.41 9.94 -0.01
C ILE A 56 4.65 8.62 -0.20
N MET A 57 3.69 8.61 -1.11
CA MET A 57 2.87 7.44 -1.40
C MET A 57 2.39 7.52 -2.85
N THR A 58 2.74 6.52 -3.64
CA THR A 58 2.34 6.46 -5.06
C THR A 58 0.85 6.17 -5.17
N ASP A 59 0.26 6.54 -6.32
CA ASP A 59 -1.15 6.29 -6.63
C ASP A 59 -1.51 4.80 -6.46
N ASP A 60 -0.65 3.88 -6.94
CA ASP A 60 -0.85 2.43 -6.76
C ASP A 60 -0.96 2.00 -5.30
N ILE A 61 -0.17 2.60 -4.40
CA ILE A 61 -0.20 2.29 -2.97
C ILE A 61 -1.44 2.90 -2.33
N LEU A 62 -1.82 4.12 -2.74
CA LEU A 62 -3.03 4.79 -2.28
C LEU A 62 -4.29 4.02 -2.69
N GLU A 63 -4.41 3.64 -3.96
CA GLU A 63 -5.51 2.80 -4.46
C GLU A 63 -5.55 1.46 -3.71
N ARG A 64 -4.39 0.89 -3.43
CA ARG A 64 -4.29 -0.35 -2.65
C ARG A 64 -4.76 -0.18 -1.20
N PHE A 65 -4.54 0.99 -0.58
CA PHE A 65 -5.13 1.30 0.73
C PHE A 65 -6.65 1.34 0.66
N VAL A 66 -7.21 1.98 -0.37
CA VAL A 66 -8.66 2.05 -0.59
C VAL A 66 -9.24 0.64 -0.79
N ASP A 67 -8.61 -0.20 -1.61
CA ASP A 67 -9.00 -1.60 -1.78
C ASP A 67 -9.03 -2.35 -0.44
N LEU A 68 -7.94 -2.28 0.33
CA LEU A 68 -7.84 -3.00 1.59
C LEU A 68 -8.82 -2.44 2.64
N ALA A 69 -9.13 -1.14 2.60
CA ALA A 69 -10.15 -0.52 3.44
C ALA A 69 -11.55 -1.00 3.08
N HIS A 70 -11.89 -1.01 1.79
CA HIS A 70 -13.17 -1.49 1.27
C HIS A 70 -13.48 -2.93 1.74
N PHE A 71 -12.48 -3.82 1.63
CA PHE A 71 -12.59 -5.21 2.09
C PHE A 71 -12.33 -5.40 3.59
N LYS A 72 -12.23 -4.32 4.37
CA LYS A 72 -11.99 -4.32 5.83
C LYS A 72 -10.74 -5.10 6.26
N GLN A 73 -9.71 -5.15 5.41
CA GLN A 73 -8.45 -5.87 5.64
C GLN A 73 -7.35 -5.03 6.31
N LEU A 74 -7.60 -3.77 6.64
CA LEU A 74 -6.63 -2.89 7.30
C LEU A 74 -6.78 -2.88 8.83
N ALA A 75 -6.74 -4.02 9.51
CA ALA A 75 -6.93 -4.10 10.98
C ALA A 75 -5.77 -3.51 11.77
N ASP A 76 -4.56 -3.78 11.32
CA ASP A 76 -3.33 -3.48 12.04
C ASP A 76 -2.20 -3.07 11.09
N LEU A 77 -1.12 -2.57 11.68
CA LEU A 77 0.11 -2.25 10.96
C LEU A 77 0.73 -3.49 10.32
N SER A 78 0.58 -4.66 10.93
CA SER A 78 1.17 -5.91 10.43
C SER A 78 0.59 -6.29 9.07
N LEU A 79 -0.72 -6.13 8.88
CA LEU A 79 -1.39 -6.34 7.59
C LEU A 79 -0.95 -5.31 6.56
N ILE A 80 -0.77 -4.03 6.94
CA ILE A 80 -0.22 -3.01 6.04
C ILE A 80 1.16 -3.44 5.53
N ARG A 81 2.07 -3.84 6.43
CA ARG A 81 3.41 -4.32 6.06
C ARG A 81 3.33 -5.54 5.14
N ALA A 82 2.49 -6.51 5.49
CA ALA A 82 2.35 -7.75 4.72
C ALA A 82 1.77 -7.53 3.31
N GLN A 83 0.80 -6.61 3.17
CA GLN A 83 0.08 -6.40 1.92
C GLN A 83 0.79 -5.43 0.98
N LEU A 84 1.24 -4.30 1.51
CA LEU A 84 1.75 -3.19 0.71
C LEU A 84 3.28 -3.19 0.62
N ASN A 85 3.98 -3.72 1.64
CA ASN A 85 5.43 -3.56 1.79
C ASN A 85 5.86 -2.09 1.60
N TRP A 86 5.02 -1.16 2.06
CA TRP A 86 5.25 0.26 1.90
C TRP A 86 6.31 0.73 2.89
N ARG A 87 7.36 1.39 2.38
CA ARG A 87 8.56 1.77 3.14
C ARG A 87 8.24 2.58 4.40
N TYR A 88 7.19 3.39 4.36
CA TYR A 88 6.85 4.32 5.44
C TYR A 88 5.77 3.78 6.40
N THR A 89 5.49 2.47 6.33
CA THR A 89 4.49 1.84 7.22
C THR A 89 4.80 2.11 8.70
N ASP A 90 6.08 2.09 9.09
CA ASP A 90 6.48 2.31 10.49
C ASP A 90 6.32 3.77 10.94
N MET A 91 6.47 4.73 10.02
CA MET A 91 6.41 6.16 10.32
C MET A 91 4.96 6.66 10.31
N TRP A 92 4.19 6.25 9.31
CA TRP A 92 2.89 6.85 9.00
C TRP A 92 1.73 5.87 9.05
N GLY A 93 2.00 4.57 9.14
CA GLY A 93 0.94 3.55 9.08
C GLY A 93 -0.15 3.72 10.15
N MET A 94 0.19 4.21 11.34
CA MET A 94 -0.80 4.46 12.40
C MET A 94 -1.75 5.60 12.04
N GLN A 95 -1.21 6.69 11.50
CA GLN A 95 -2.02 7.83 11.06
C GLN A 95 -2.95 7.44 9.92
N ILE A 96 -2.45 6.64 8.98
CA ILE A 96 -3.26 6.09 7.88
C ILE A 96 -4.36 5.17 8.43
N LEU A 97 -4.07 4.32 9.42
CA LEU A 97 -5.10 3.46 10.05
C LEU A 97 -6.20 4.29 10.72
N GLU A 98 -5.87 5.39 11.37
CA GLU A 98 -6.85 6.30 11.96
C GLU A 98 -7.71 6.97 10.89
N LEU A 99 -7.10 7.40 9.79
CA LEU A 99 -7.81 7.96 8.64
C LEU A 99 -8.78 6.93 8.05
N VAL A 100 -8.33 5.69 7.84
CA VAL A 100 -9.17 4.60 7.35
C VAL A 100 -10.37 4.35 8.28
N LYS A 101 -10.15 4.31 9.61
CA LYS A 101 -11.23 4.11 10.59
C LYS A 101 -12.26 5.24 10.56
N LYS A 102 -11.82 6.47 10.29
CA LYS A 102 -12.71 7.64 10.21
C LYS A 102 -13.64 7.59 9.01
N HIS A 103 -13.15 7.15 7.86
CA HIS A 103 -13.92 7.14 6.60
C HIS A 103 -14.65 5.82 6.34
N VAL A 104 -14.05 4.69 6.76
CA VAL A 104 -14.61 3.35 6.61
C VAL A 104 -14.68 2.70 8.00
N PRO A 105 -15.66 3.08 8.84
CA PRO A 105 -15.77 2.54 10.18
C PRO A 105 -16.00 1.03 10.12
N ARG A 106 -15.15 0.29 10.83
CA ARG A 106 -15.36 -1.14 11.01
C ARG A 106 -16.55 -1.30 11.93
N THR A 107 -17.61 -1.91 11.40
CA THR A 107 -18.76 -2.35 12.19
C THR A 107 -18.33 -3.55 13.02
N ASP A 108 -17.55 -3.33 14.07
CA ASP A 108 -17.25 -4.35 15.08
C ASP A 108 -18.47 -4.45 16.01
N SER A 109 -19.61 -4.85 15.45
CA SER A 109 -20.81 -5.16 16.23
C SER A 109 -20.71 -6.60 16.70
N ILE A 110 -20.10 -6.79 17.86
CA ILE A 110 -20.50 -7.86 18.78
C ILE A 110 -21.38 -7.18 19.83
N ASP A 111 -22.62 -7.63 19.91
CA ASP A 111 -23.55 -7.37 20.98
C ASP A 111 -22.85 -7.41 22.35
N GLN A 112 -22.64 -6.25 22.95
CA GLN A 112 -22.46 -6.15 24.40
C GLN A 112 -23.86 -5.91 24.97
N PRO A 113 -24.50 -6.90 25.62
CA PRO A 113 -25.78 -6.66 26.26
C PRO A 113 -25.59 -5.59 27.34
N ALA A 114 -26.38 -4.52 27.21
CA ALA A 114 -26.52 -3.49 28.20
C ALA A 114 -26.97 -4.11 29.53
N ALA A 115 -26.04 -4.26 30.46
CA ALA A 115 -26.35 -4.42 31.87
C ALA A 115 -26.43 -3.02 32.49
N ALA A 116 -27.63 -2.72 32.97
CA ALA A 116 -28.06 -1.45 33.51
C ALA A 116 -27.25 -0.95 34.71
N LEU A 117 -27.06 0.38 34.73
CA LEU A 117 -27.14 1.29 35.88
C LEU A 117 -26.78 0.73 37.27
N GLY A 118 -25.64 1.19 37.78
CA GLY A 118 -25.36 1.31 39.21
C GLY A 118 -24.47 2.53 39.47
N PRO A 119 -24.92 3.54 40.24
CA PRO A 119 -24.15 4.74 40.55
C PRO A 119 -23.45 4.63 41.91
N CYS A 120 -22.12 4.71 41.93
CA CYS A 120 -21.28 5.05 43.09
C CYS A 120 -19.81 4.89 42.65
N ASP A 121 -18.83 5.71 43.00
CA ASP A 121 -18.73 6.98 43.72
C ASP A 121 -17.33 7.50 43.37
N LEU A 122 -17.15 8.81 43.32
CA LEU A 122 -15.85 9.45 43.12
C LEU A 122 -15.00 9.23 44.38
N THR A 123 -13.80 8.68 44.25
CA THR A 123 -12.77 8.86 45.28
C THR A 123 -11.45 9.21 44.64
N LEU A 124 -11.18 10.52 44.64
CA LEU A 124 -9.86 11.12 44.53
C LEU A 124 -9.03 10.72 45.74
N GLN A 125 -7.81 10.22 45.52
CA GLN A 125 -6.74 10.31 46.51
C GLN A 125 -5.46 10.85 45.85
N PRO A 126 -4.88 11.93 46.39
CA PRO A 126 -3.53 12.38 46.11
C PRO A 126 -2.57 12.04 47.26
N THR A 127 -1.37 11.58 46.95
CA THR A 127 -0.09 11.69 47.72
C THR A 127 0.93 10.77 47.01
N ASP A 128 2.23 11.00 46.98
CA ASP A 128 3.09 12.08 47.40
C ASP A 128 4.44 11.86 46.68
N ILE A 129 5.23 12.91 46.68
CA ILE A 129 6.55 13.08 46.10
C ILE A 129 7.58 12.14 46.72
N GLY A 130 8.45 11.57 45.89
CA GLY A 130 9.63 10.83 46.33
C GLY A 130 10.76 10.94 45.30
N ASN A 131 11.57 11.99 45.42
CA ASN A 131 12.97 12.04 44.94
C ASN A 131 13.70 10.75 45.33
N ILE A 132 14.67 10.23 44.53
CA ILE A 132 16.14 10.40 44.66
C ILE A 132 16.84 9.83 43.36
N PRO A 133 18.18 9.81 43.18
CA PRO A 133 18.87 10.42 42.03
C PRO A 133 19.49 9.39 41.05
N GLY A 134 19.94 9.89 39.89
CA GLY A 134 20.60 9.09 38.85
C GLY A 134 21.98 8.52 39.23
N PRO A 135 22.59 7.77 38.30
CA PRO A 135 23.80 8.29 37.71
C PRO A 135 23.83 8.18 36.17
N SER A 136 24.58 9.12 35.60
CA SER A 136 24.98 9.17 34.20
C SER A 136 25.68 7.90 33.76
N THR A 137 25.45 7.47 32.51
CA THR A 137 26.46 6.75 31.74
C THR A 137 26.34 7.14 30.28
N SER A 138 27.30 7.95 29.86
CA SER A 138 27.60 8.30 28.47
C SER A 138 28.17 7.07 27.76
N HIS A 139 27.55 6.63 26.67
CA HIS A 139 28.19 5.74 25.71
C HIS A 139 27.79 6.09 24.27
N GLN A 140 28.80 6.57 23.56
CA GLN A 140 29.03 6.71 22.12
C GLN A 140 28.15 5.88 21.17
N PRO A 141 27.75 6.47 20.02
CA PRO A 141 27.34 5.70 18.84
C PRO A 141 28.58 5.07 18.16
N PRO A 142 28.51 3.82 17.66
CA PRO A 142 29.57 3.28 16.82
C PRO A 142 29.54 3.86 15.40
N ASP A 143 30.76 4.06 14.90
CA ASP A 143 31.16 4.55 13.60
C ASP A 143 30.44 3.96 12.39
N ILE A 144 30.16 4.86 11.45
CA ILE A 144 29.75 4.59 10.07
C ILE A 144 31.01 4.14 9.31
N GLN A 145 31.11 2.85 8.98
CA GLN A 145 32.08 2.38 7.99
C GLN A 145 31.42 2.29 6.60
N SER A 146 31.63 3.35 5.81
CA SER A 146 31.48 3.34 4.36
C SER A 146 32.38 2.27 3.74
N SER A 147 31.79 1.22 3.18
CA SER A 147 32.52 0.29 2.32
C SER A 147 32.37 0.75 0.87
N ALA A 148 33.46 1.24 0.29
CA ALA A 148 33.58 1.53 -1.12
C ALA A 148 33.37 0.25 -1.95
N ILE A 149 32.52 0.35 -2.97
CA ILE A 149 32.28 -0.75 -3.92
C ILE A 149 33.48 -0.78 -4.88
N THR A 150 34.44 -1.67 -4.63
CA THR A 150 35.51 -1.95 -5.58
C THR A 150 34.95 -2.79 -6.73
N LEU A 151 34.88 -2.20 -7.92
CA LEU A 151 34.63 -2.94 -9.17
C LEU A 151 35.84 -3.86 -9.44
N THR A 152 35.67 -5.15 -9.18
CA THR A 152 36.54 -6.19 -9.73
C THR A 152 35.83 -6.82 -10.92
N PRO A 153 36.45 -6.82 -12.12
CA PRO A 153 35.99 -7.65 -13.22
C PRO A 153 36.73 -8.97 -13.08
N ASP A 154 36.08 -10.02 -12.56
CA ASP A 154 36.57 -11.35 -12.90
C ASP A 154 35.47 -12.37 -13.13
N ALA A 155 35.70 -13.09 -14.21
CA ALA A 155 34.77 -13.91 -14.93
C ALA A 155 34.60 -15.25 -14.22
N SER A 156 33.34 -15.65 -14.01
CA SER A 156 32.97 -17.04 -13.83
C SER A 156 31.52 -17.20 -14.27
N ASN A 157 31.39 -17.33 -15.59
CA ASN A 157 30.17 -17.47 -16.36
C ASN A 157 29.35 -18.70 -15.91
N PRO A 158 28.18 -18.56 -15.24
CA PRO A 158 27.30 -19.71 -15.06
C PRO A 158 26.59 -19.97 -16.40
N LYS A 159 26.88 -21.13 -16.99
CA LYS A 159 26.26 -21.66 -18.23
C LYS A 159 24.78 -21.22 -18.35
N PRO A 160 24.38 -20.57 -19.46
CA PRO A 160 22.99 -20.21 -19.65
C PRO A 160 22.15 -21.48 -19.63
N ARG A 161 21.26 -21.59 -18.64
CA ARG A 161 20.22 -22.61 -18.63
C ARG A 161 19.43 -22.43 -19.93
N THR A 162 19.53 -23.41 -20.83
CA THR A 162 18.63 -23.55 -21.98
C THR A 162 17.21 -23.73 -21.45
N ARG A 163 16.51 -22.61 -21.22
CA ARG A 163 15.09 -22.63 -20.88
C ARG A 163 14.38 -23.24 -22.08
N LYS A 164 13.66 -24.35 -21.87
CA LYS A 164 12.66 -24.85 -22.82
C LYS A 164 11.87 -23.63 -23.30
N GLY A 165 11.87 -23.38 -24.61
CA GLY A 165 11.30 -22.17 -25.20
C GLY A 165 9.90 -21.91 -24.65
N TYR A 166 9.71 -20.74 -24.03
CA TYR A 166 8.40 -20.36 -23.53
C TYR A 166 7.50 -20.09 -24.73
N LYS A 167 6.37 -20.81 -24.78
CA LYS A 167 5.33 -20.60 -25.78
C LYS A 167 4.24 -19.75 -25.15
N CYS A 168 3.74 -18.77 -25.89
CA CYS A 168 2.55 -18.02 -25.55
C CYS A 168 1.39 -19.00 -25.32
N SER A 169 0.77 -18.97 -24.14
CA SER A 169 -0.36 -19.86 -23.83
C SER A 169 -1.62 -19.53 -24.66
N ALA A 170 -1.73 -18.32 -25.22
CA ALA A 170 -2.86 -17.91 -26.03
C ALA A 170 -2.75 -18.33 -27.50
N CYS A 171 -1.54 -18.29 -28.09
CA CYS A 171 -1.35 -18.58 -29.52
C CYS A 171 -0.29 -19.65 -29.84
N GLY A 172 0.41 -20.17 -28.83
CA GLY A 172 1.45 -21.19 -28.99
C GLY A 172 2.80 -20.68 -29.55
N SER A 173 2.91 -19.41 -29.93
CA SER A 173 4.14 -18.83 -30.49
C SER A 173 5.24 -18.67 -29.45
N SER A 174 6.50 -18.91 -29.85
CA SER A 174 7.68 -18.68 -29.00
C SER A 174 8.27 -17.27 -29.14
N ALA A 175 7.65 -16.39 -29.94
CA ALA A 175 8.15 -15.03 -30.16
C ALA A 175 7.75 -14.04 -29.05
N HIS A 176 6.73 -14.38 -28.25
CA HIS A 176 6.24 -13.54 -27.16
C HIS A 176 5.62 -14.41 -26.06
N ILE A 177 5.42 -13.84 -24.88
CA ILE A 177 4.63 -14.44 -23.79
C ILE A 177 3.19 -13.93 -23.83
N ALA A 178 2.23 -14.71 -23.32
CA ALA A 178 0.80 -14.36 -23.41
C ALA A 178 0.42 -13.05 -22.70
N SER A 179 1.21 -12.64 -21.70
CA SER A 179 1.03 -11.36 -21.00
C SER A 179 1.49 -10.14 -21.81
N ASN A 180 2.21 -10.33 -22.92
CA ASN A 180 2.61 -9.23 -23.78
C ASN A 180 1.45 -8.88 -24.73
N GLN A 181 1.13 -7.59 -24.82
CA GLN A 181 0.07 -7.07 -25.68
C GLN A 181 0.32 -7.32 -27.19
N ASN A 182 1.51 -7.79 -27.55
CA ASN A 182 1.88 -8.16 -28.91
C ASN A 182 1.31 -9.52 -29.36
N CYS A 183 0.58 -10.23 -28.50
CA CYS A 183 -0.10 -11.46 -28.91
C CYS A 183 -1.33 -11.10 -29.76
N PRO A 184 -1.44 -11.57 -31.03
CA PRO A 184 -2.60 -11.30 -31.87
C PRO A 184 -3.90 -11.92 -31.34
N HIS A 185 -3.80 -12.90 -30.42
CA HIS A 185 -4.95 -13.50 -29.73
C HIS A 185 -5.24 -12.87 -28.35
N HIS A 186 -4.53 -11.82 -27.95
CA HIS A 186 -4.76 -11.13 -26.67
C HIS A 186 -6.19 -10.55 -26.56
N CYS A 187 -6.84 -10.27 -27.69
CA CYS A 187 -8.18 -9.69 -27.73
C CYS A 187 -9.33 -10.68 -27.49
N LEU A 188 -9.13 -12.00 -27.56
CA LEU A 188 -10.24 -12.96 -27.39
C LEU A 188 -10.57 -13.29 -25.92
N TYR A 189 -9.71 -12.88 -24.98
CA TYR A 189 -9.93 -13.08 -23.54
C TYR A 189 -10.46 -11.84 -22.80
N LYS A 190 -10.53 -10.69 -23.49
CA LYS A 190 -11.20 -9.48 -22.99
C LYS A 190 -12.47 -9.28 -23.80
N GLY A 191 -13.58 -9.77 -23.27
CA GLY A 191 -14.90 -9.64 -23.88
C GLY A 191 -15.25 -8.18 -24.20
N ALA A 192 -15.78 -8.01 -25.42
CA ALA A 192 -16.79 -7.03 -25.81
C ALA A 192 -16.53 -5.55 -25.48
N SER A 193 -15.77 -4.87 -26.34
CA SER A 193 -15.99 -3.44 -26.59
C SER A 193 -17.16 -3.32 -27.56
N VAL A 194 -18.31 -2.87 -27.07
CA VAL A 194 -19.43 -2.43 -27.92
C VAL A 194 -19.00 -1.11 -28.59
N GLN A 195 -18.79 -1.15 -29.90
CA GLN A 195 -18.76 0.04 -30.75
C GLN A 195 -20.19 0.58 -30.86
N GLY A 196 -20.45 1.73 -30.23
CA GLY A 196 -21.61 2.56 -30.55
C GLY A 196 -21.20 3.65 -31.55
N PRO A 197 -22.01 3.97 -32.57
CA PRO A 197 -21.71 5.02 -33.53
C PRO A 197 -21.95 6.40 -32.88
N ASN A 198 -20.95 7.29 -32.91
CA ASN A 198 -21.14 8.68 -32.53
C ASN A 198 -21.59 9.48 -33.76
N GLU A 199 -22.89 9.67 -33.84
CA GLU A 199 -23.56 10.54 -34.79
C GLU A 199 -23.26 12.01 -34.42
N ASN A 200 -22.68 12.71 -35.39
CA ASN A 200 -22.27 14.11 -35.33
C ASN A 200 -23.49 14.98 -35.63
N VAL A 201 -24.04 15.67 -34.63
CA VAL A 201 -25.03 16.74 -34.82
C VAL A 201 -24.46 18.03 -34.26
N PHE A 202 -23.87 18.82 -35.17
CA PHE A 202 -23.60 20.23 -34.98
C PHE A 202 -24.94 20.98 -35.06
N SER A 203 -25.39 21.55 -33.94
CA SER A 203 -26.47 22.55 -33.93
C SER A 203 -25.97 23.87 -33.37
N VAL A 204 -26.01 24.85 -34.26
CA VAL A 204 -25.85 26.29 -34.09
C VAL A 204 -26.81 26.83 -33.01
N VAL A 205 -26.30 27.66 -32.10
CA VAL A 205 -27.08 28.76 -31.48
C VAL A 205 -26.18 29.99 -31.32
N GLN A 206 -26.47 31.01 -32.14
CA GLN A 206 -26.14 32.43 -31.95
C GLN A 206 -26.96 33.01 -30.81
N VAL A 207 -26.35 33.75 -29.88
CA VAL A 207 -26.86 34.90 -29.08
C VAL A 207 -25.61 35.51 -28.41
N SER A 208 -25.22 36.78 -28.43
CA SER A 208 -25.72 38.07 -28.92
C SER A 208 -24.51 38.97 -29.21
#